data_AF-A0A2N1I7T4-F1
#
_entry.id   AF-A0A2N1I7T4-F1
#
_cell.length_a   1.000
_cell.length_b   1.000
_cell.length_c   1.000
_cell.angle_alpha   90.00
_cell.angle_beta   90.00
_cell.angle_gamma   90.00
#
_symmetry.space_group_name_H-M   'P 1'
#
loop_
_entity.id
_entity.type
_entity.pdbx_description
1 polymer ?
#
loop_
_entity_poly.entity_id
_entity_poly.type
_entity_poly.pdbx_seq_one_letter_code
_entity_poly.pdbx_strand_id
1 'polypeptide(L)' 'MTDEPDWMNPANDRKTPYTDKELELFVDGFIEGFADEWEDLKSKLGETIARQKIKDGFIAKDERNLLNIEPDGEIH' A
#
# COMPACT_ATOMS: atom_id res chain seq x y z
N MET A 1 20.39 -21.53 -17.77
CA MET A 1 19.64 -20.26 -17.76
C MET A 1 19.31 -20.03 -16.31
N THR A 2 19.63 -18.87 -15.75
CA THR A 2 19.15 -18.55 -14.41
C THR A 2 17.67 -18.25 -14.56
N ASP A 3 16.85 -19.30 -14.38
CA ASP A 3 15.38 -19.30 -14.46
C ASP A 3 14.75 -18.53 -13.28
N GLU A 4 15.36 -17.42 -12.87
CA GLU A 4 14.77 -16.57 -11.85
C GLU A 4 13.64 -15.77 -12.49
N PRO A 5 12.44 -15.80 -11.89
CA PRO A 5 11.31 -15.08 -12.43
C PRO A 5 11.51 -13.57 -12.28
N ASP A 6 10.94 -12.78 -13.20
CA ASP A 6 11.19 -11.34 -13.28
C ASP A 6 10.88 -10.56 -11.99
N TRP A 7 10.01 -11.08 -11.13
CA TRP A 7 9.68 -10.47 -9.84
C TRP A 7 10.81 -10.60 -8.79
N MET A 8 11.82 -11.43 -9.03
CA MET A 8 13.03 -11.53 -8.20
C MET A 8 14.11 -10.52 -8.60
N ASN A 9 13.96 -9.82 -9.73
CA ASN A 9 14.96 -8.86 -10.20
C ASN A 9 14.78 -7.49 -9.51
N PRO A 10 15.75 -7.02 -8.69
CA PRO A 10 15.63 -5.73 -7.98
C PRO A 10 15.56 -4.49 -8.90
N ALA A 11 15.96 -4.64 -10.16
CA ALA A 11 15.76 -3.59 -11.17
C ALA A 11 14.27 -3.33 -11.44
N ASN A 12 13.43 -4.35 -11.25
CA ASN A 12 11.98 -4.29 -11.40
C ASN A 12 11.27 -3.79 -10.12
N ASP A 13 12.02 -3.57 -9.03
CA ASP A 13 11.45 -2.96 -7.84
C ASP A 13 10.89 -1.57 -8.16
N ARG A 14 9.64 -1.34 -7.79
CA ARG A 14 8.95 -0.05 -7.93
C ARG A 14 9.80 1.11 -7.42
N LYS A 15 10.04 2.15 -8.20
CA LYS A 15 10.86 3.32 -7.77
C LYS A 15 10.04 4.53 -7.31
N THR A 16 8.72 4.52 -7.49
CA THR A 16 7.82 5.65 -7.21
C THR A 16 6.73 5.26 -6.21
N PRO A 17 6.15 6.20 -5.45
CA PRO A 17 4.96 5.97 -4.63
C PRO A 17 3.84 5.25 -5.41
N TYR A 18 2.99 4.49 -4.72
CA TYR A 18 1.79 3.95 -5.35
C TYR A 18 0.84 5.09 -5.74
N THR A 19 0.24 4.97 -6.90
CA THR A 19 -0.83 5.87 -7.35
C THR A 19 -2.11 5.60 -6.57
N ASP A 20 -3.01 6.59 -6.55
CA ASP A 20 -4.34 6.41 -5.95
C ASP A 20 -5.08 5.19 -6.50
N LYS A 21 -4.96 4.92 -7.80
CA LYS A 21 -5.61 3.77 -8.44
C LYS A 21 -5.07 2.43 -7.94
N GLU A 22 -3.75 2.34 -7.77
CA GLU A 22 -3.12 1.14 -7.22
C GLU A 22 -3.50 0.94 -5.75
N LEU A 23 -3.57 2.03 -4.98
CA LEU A 23 -4.02 1.98 -3.59
C LEU A 23 -5.48 1.52 -3.47
N GLU A 24 -6.39 1.99 -4.34
CA GLU A 24 -7.77 1.50 -4.35
C GLU A 24 -7.84 0.00 -4.69
N LEU A 25 -7.03 -0.48 -5.64
CA LEU A 25 -6.96 -1.91 -5.95
C LEU A 25 -6.48 -2.74 -4.74
N PHE A 26 -5.54 -2.23 -3.96
CA PHE A 26 -5.11 -2.90 -2.72
C PHE A 26 -6.20 -2.88 -1.66
N VAL A 27 -6.95 -1.78 -1.53
CA VAL A 27 -8.08 -1.70 -0.61
C VAL A 27 -9.16 -2.71 -0.99
N ASP A 28 -9.50 -2.81 -2.29
CA ASP A 28 -10.49 -3.78 -2.77
C ASP A 28 -10.04 -5.22 -2.51
N GLY A 29 -8.80 -5.56 -2.87
CA GLY A 29 -8.25 -6.89 -2.60
C GLY A 29 -8.14 -7.22 -1.10
N PHE A 30 -7.86 -6.22 -0.26
CA PHE A 30 -7.85 -6.39 1.19
C PHE A 30 -9.26 -6.66 1.72
N ILE A 31 -10.26 -5.93 1.26
CA ILE A 31 -11.67 -6.14 1.65
C ILE A 31 -12.14 -7.53 1.23
N GLU A 32 -11.81 -7.97 0.02
CA GLU A 32 -12.14 -9.33 -0.46
C GLU A 32 -11.48 -10.42 0.39
N GLY A 33 -10.23 -10.21 0.83
CA GLY A 33 -9.49 -11.16 1.66
C GLY A 33 -9.91 -11.19 3.14
N PHE A 34 -10.55 -10.12 3.63
CA PHE A 34 -10.92 -9.91 5.03
C PHE A 34 -12.39 -9.48 5.16
N ALA A 35 -13.29 -10.19 4.47
CA ALA A 35 -14.70 -9.81 4.37
C ALA A 35 -15.41 -9.75 5.74
N ASP A 36 -15.10 -10.67 6.66
CA ASP A 36 -15.70 -10.70 7.99
C ASP A 36 -15.24 -9.53 8.87
N GLU A 37 -13.93 -9.23 8.87
CA GLU A 37 -13.37 -8.08 9.58
C GLU A 37 -13.78 -6.75 8.95
N TRP A 38 -13.98 -6.73 7.63
CA TRP A 38 -14.49 -5.57 6.91
C TRP A 38 -15.89 -5.20 7.38
N GLU A 39 -16.81 -6.16 7.55
CA GLU A 39 -18.16 -5.88 8.04
C GLU A 39 -18.15 -5.32 9.47
N ASP A 40 -17.28 -5.83 10.35
CA ASP A 40 -17.10 -5.27 11.69
C ASP A 40 -16.55 -3.84 11.63
N LEU A 41 -15.52 -3.58 10.82
CA LEU A 41 -14.92 -2.26 10.65
C LEU A 41 -15.92 -1.26 10.05
N LYS A 42 -16.67 -1.68 9.04
CA LYS A 42 -17.74 -0.92 8.38
C LYS A 42 -18.86 -0.59 9.36
N SER A 43 -19.25 -1.52 10.23
CA SER A 43 -20.29 -1.28 11.24
C SER A 43 -19.88 -0.22 12.27
N LYS A 44 -18.59 -0.13 12.61
CA LYS A 44 -18.06 0.78 13.63
C LYS A 44 -17.80 2.19 13.10
N LEU A 45 -17.29 2.32 11.88
CA LEU A 45 -16.78 3.58 11.34
C LEU A 45 -17.59 4.11 10.16
N GLY A 46 -18.44 3.28 9.55
CA GLY A 46 -19.06 3.55 8.26
C GLY A 46 -18.10 3.25 7.10
N GLU A 47 -18.68 2.90 5.95
CA GLU A 47 -17.95 2.37 4.78
C GLU A 47 -16.86 3.32 4.27
N THR A 48 -17.18 4.59 4.05
CA THR A 48 -16.22 5.57 3.51
C THR A 48 -15.01 5.76 4.41
N ILE A 49 -15.23 5.89 5.73
CA ILE A 49 -14.16 6.12 6.70
C ILE A 49 -13.33 4.84 6.88
N ALA A 50 -13.99 3.67 6.89
CA ALA A 50 -13.31 2.39 6.97
C ALA A 50 -12.38 2.17 5.76
N ARG A 51 -12.86 2.43 4.53
CA ARG A 51 -12.01 2.37 3.31
C ARG A 51 -10.83 3.33 3.39
N GLN A 52 -11.08 4.58 3.77
CA GLN A 52 -10.01 5.57 3.89
C GLN A 52 -8.96 5.14 4.92
N LYS A 53 -9.36 4.56 6.05
CA LYS A 53 -8.45 4.08 7.09
C LYS A 53 -7.54 2.94 6.61
N ILE A 54 -8.08 2.03 5.79
CA ILE A 54 -7.28 0.96 5.17
C ILE A 54 -6.28 1.57 4.18
N LYS A 55 -6.74 2.50 3.33
CA LYS A 55 -5.89 3.23 2.38
C LYS A 55 -4.75 3.98 3.07
N ASP A 56 -5.06 4.72 4.14
CA ASP A 56 -4.08 5.43 4.95
C ASP A 56 -3.06 4.49 5.58
N GLY A 57 -3.50 3.28 5.98
CA GLY A 57 -2.62 2.22 6.45
C GLY A 57 -1.60 1.77 5.41
N PHE A 58 -2.02 1.59 4.15
CA PHE A 58 -1.10 1.28 3.05
C PHE A 58 -0.12 2.41 2.77
N ILE A 59 -0.59 3.66 2.78
CA ILE A 59 0.24 4.87 2.63
C ILE A 59 1.30 4.96 3.73
N ALA A 60 0.91 4.77 5.00
CA ALA A 60 1.80 4.87 6.14
C ALA A 60 2.85 3.75 6.20
N LYS A 61 2.59 2.60 5.56
CA LYS A 61 3.53 1.47 5.48
C LYS A 61 4.38 1.47 4.21
N ASP A 62 4.11 2.35 3.25
CA ASP A 62 4.91 2.48 2.05
C ASP A 62 6.16 3.35 2.33
N GLU A 63 7.32 2.70 2.45
CA GLU A 63 8.63 3.36 2.63
C GLU A 63 8.98 4.33 1.50
N ARG A 64 8.42 4.12 0.30
CA ARG A 64 8.64 4.98 -0.87
C ARG A 64 7.59 6.10 -0.97
N ASN A 65 6.67 6.20 -0.02
CA ASN A 65 5.71 7.29 0.02
C ASN A 65 6.41 8.60 0.37
N LEU A 66 6.07 9.69 -0.32
CA LEU A 66 6.67 11.01 -0.09
C LEU A 66 6.55 11.49 1.36
N LEU A 67 5.53 11.05 2.09
CA LEU A 67 5.35 11.36 3.52
C LEU A 67 6.33 10.61 4.44
N ASN A 68 6.91 9.52 3.97
CA ASN A 68 7.76 8.61 4.74
C ASN A 68 9.23 8.61 4.29
N ILE A 69 9.57 9.35 3.23
CA ILE A 69 10.96 9.52 2.79
C ILE A 69 11.63 10.50 3.76
N GLU A 70 12.47 9.98 4.65
CA GLU A 70 13.41 10.81 5.38
C GLU A 70 14.47 11.32 4.40
N PRO A 71 14.87 12.60 4.47
CA PRO A 71 15.95 13.11 3.65
C PRO A 71 17.27 12.51 4.13
N ASP A 72 17.78 11.53 3.38
CA ASP A 72 19.12 10.94 3.55
C ASP A 72 20.22 11.92 3.09
N GLY A 73 20.24 13.11 3.67
CA GLY A 73 21.15 14.19 3.29
C GLY A 73 22.14 14.53 4.39
N GLU A 74 23.29 13.85 4.43
CA GLU A 74 24.50 14.53 4.88
C GLU A 74 24.75 15.67 3.88
N ILE A 75 24.53 16.90 4.35
CA ILE A 75 24.90 18.12 3.64
C ILE A 75 26.43 18.19 3.69
N HIS A 76 27.11 17.68 2.66
CA HIS A 76 28.55 17.89 2.46
C HIS A 76 28.85 19.26 1.85
#